data_AF-A0A7C2LT01-F1
#
_entry.id   AF-A0A7C2LT01-F1
#
_cell.length_a   1.000
_cell.length_b   1.000
_cell.length_c   1.000
_cell.angle_alpha   90.00
_cell.angle_beta   90.00
_cell.angle_gamma   90.00
#
_symmetry.space_group_name_H-M   'P 1'
#
loop_
_entity.id
_entity.type
_entity.pdbx_description
1 polymer ?
#
loop_
_entity_poly.entity_id
_entity_poly.type
_entity_poly.pdbx_seq_one_letter_code
_entity_poly.pdbx_strand_id
1 'polypeptide(L)'
;MTELTCVLYFLDKKLTLLPGKDYTIGRYGGNDVCLPGPTTSREHARIVWREGRFEIEDAGSTNGVIVNGRRCAARPLADGDHILIGTSYLVFREIDPAAPADVALENELSDTLIIERQMADLLKEAGDKKVRAELLALKQNLNRTRRKLDLLANRDRLTGLANRRSFDAELTRELERVRRYGHPLSLFMIDIDHFKAVNDTYGHRQGDKALEAVAALININTRRNDLTARYGGEEFAVVMPELKAENVIVVAEKIRGLIEGGSKKRAGIPLTVSIGISFYRDKESASRFIEKADKALYEAKRRGRNRVVLYAGRRTVNTDRAPNREPV
;
A
#
# COMPACT_ATOMS: atom_id res chain seq x y z
N MET A 1 32.68 6.66 -5.83
CA MET A 1 31.81 5.90 -6.73
C MET A 1 31.29 4.74 -5.93
N THR A 2 30.01 4.75 -5.58
CA THR A 2 29.35 3.61 -4.92
C THR A 2 29.32 2.46 -5.92
N GLU A 3 29.69 1.26 -5.46
CA GLU A 3 29.67 0.06 -6.28
C GLU A 3 28.21 -0.36 -6.48
N LEU A 4 27.77 -0.47 -7.73
CA LEU A 4 26.40 -0.91 -8.05
C LEU A 4 26.21 -2.36 -7.60
N THR A 5 25.09 -2.64 -6.97
CA THR A 5 24.70 -3.98 -6.56
C THR A 5 23.87 -4.62 -7.67
N CYS A 6 24.40 -5.68 -8.29
CA CYS A 6 23.68 -6.44 -9.32
C CYS A 6 22.66 -7.38 -8.66
N VAL A 7 21.40 -7.28 -9.07
CA VAL A 7 20.30 -8.07 -8.53
C VAL A 7 19.52 -8.72 -9.66
N LEU A 8 19.24 -10.01 -9.51
CA LEU A 8 18.34 -10.76 -10.37
C LEU A 8 17.00 -10.95 -9.66
N TYR A 9 15.93 -10.41 -10.25
CA TYR A 9 14.57 -10.58 -9.80
C TYR A 9 13.90 -11.73 -10.55
N PHE A 10 13.22 -12.62 -9.84
CA PHE A 10 12.53 -13.76 -10.43
C PHE A 10 11.42 -14.26 -9.50
N LEU A 11 10.26 -14.62 -10.06
CA LEU A 11 9.09 -15.02 -9.28
C LEU A 11 8.77 -13.98 -8.17
N ASP A 12 8.77 -14.40 -6.91
CA ASP A 12 8.60 -13.59 -5.70
C ASP A 12 9.92 -13.37 -4.93
N LYS A 13 11.05 -13.64 -5.58
CA LYS A 13 12.39 -13.64 -4.97
C LYS A 13 13.34 -12.68 -5.68
N LYS A 14 14.41 -12.36 -4.97
CA LYS A 14 15.58 -11.69 -5.53
C LYS A 14 16.85 -12.43 -5.12
N LEU A 15 17.84 -12.41 -6.01
CA LEU A 15 19.17 -12.93 -5.76
C LEU A 15 20.18 -11.83 -6.04
N THR A 16 20.96 -11.47 -5.03
CA THR A 16 22.13 -10.60 -5.20
C THR A 16 23.25 -11.39 -5.84
N LEU A 17 23.74 -10.90 -6.97
CA LEU A 17 24.84 -11.50 -7.71
C LEU A 17 26.16 -10.92 -7.20
N LEU A 18 27.10 -11.81 -6.88
CA LEU A 18 28.39 -11.47 -6.30
C LEU A 18 29.47 -11.61 -7.38
N PRO A 19 30.31 -10.58 -7.59
CA PRO A 19 31.45 -10.67 -8.50
C PRO A 19 32.29 -11.92 -8.24
N GLY A 20 32.68 -12.62 -9.30
CA GLY A 20 33.48 -13.85 -9.23
C GLY A 20 32.73 -15.13 -8.86
N LYS A 21 31.41 -15.08 -8.61
CA LYS A 21 30.58 -16.28 -8.44
C LYS A 21 29.75 -16.55 -9.70
N ASP A 22 29.73 -17.81 -10.12
CA ASP A 22 28.82 -18.31 -11.14
C ASP A 22 27.52 -18.82 -10.51
N TYR A 23 26.42 -18.67 -11.24
CA TYR A 23 25.07 -19.02 -10.79
C TYR A 23 24.38 -19.92 -11.82
N THR A 24 23.71 -20.95 -11.33
CA THR A 24 22.97 -21.91 -12.17
C THR A 24 21.48 -21.63 -12.12
N ILE A 25 20.81 -21.78 -13.27
CA ILE A 25 19.36 -21.55 -13.42
C ILE A 25 18.72 -22.79 -14.03
N GLY A 26 17.69 -23.34 -13.40
CA GLY A 26 16.99 -24.50 -13.95
C GLY A 26 15.83 -24.99 -13.08
N ARG A 27 15.16 -26.05 -13.53
CA ARG A 27 14.01 -26.64 -12.83
C ARG A 27 14.41 -27.44 -11.58
N TYR A 28 15.64 -27.91 -11.51
CA TYR A 28 16.09 -28.77 -10.41
C TYR A 28 16.43 -27.96 -9.15
N GLY A 29 16.10 -28.51 -7.97
CA GLY A 29 16.28 -27.81 -6.69
C GLY A 29 17.74 -27.55 -6.28
N GLY A 30 18.71 -28.13 -6.99
CA GLY A 30 20.14 -27.88 -6.78
C GLY A 30 20.70 -26.64 -7.49
N ASN A 31 19.88 -25.94 -8.30
CA ASN A 31 20.31 -24.70 -8.95
C ASN A 31 20.22 -23.50 -7.99
N ASP A 32 21.09 -22.51 -8.16
CA ASP A 32 21.01 -21.23 -7.42
C ASP A 32 19.66 -20.53 -7.66
N VAL A 33 19.15 -20.61 -8.89
CA VAL A 33 17.83 -20.11 -9.29
C VAL A 33 16.96 -21.28 -9.75
N CYS A 34 16.07 -21.73 -8.87
CA CYS A 34 15.12 -22.80 -9.15
C CYS A 34 13.82 -22.26 -9.78
N LEU A 35 13.59 -22.58 -11.06
CA LEU A 35 12.43 -22.15 -11.83
C LEU A 35 11.52 -23.36 -12.17
N PRO A 36 10.49 -23.63 -11.36
CA PRO A 36 9.64 -24.79 -11.56
C PRO A 36 8.77 -24.62 -12.81
N GLY A 37 8.83 -25.57 -13.73
CA GLY A 37 7.97 -25.56 -14.91
C GLY A 37 8.35 -26.64 -15.93
N PRO A 38 7.39 -27.17 -16.70
CA PRO A 38 7.67 -28.22 -17.69
C PRO A 38 8.51 -27.70 -18.87
N THR A 39 8.50 -26.40 -19.13
CA THR A 39 9.27 -25.73 -20.20
C THR A 39 10.69 -25.34 -19.78
N THR A 40 11.06 -25.56 -18.51
CA THR A 40 12.41 -25.28 -17.99
C THR A 40 13.22 -26.57 -17.93
N SER A 41 14.37 -26.61 -18.61
CA SER A 41 15.37 -27.69 -18.47
C SER A 41 15.86 -27.86 -17.02
N ARG A 42 16.41 -29.04 -16.69
CA ARG A 42 16.97 -29.32 -15.34
C ARG A 42 18.04 -28.32 -14.95
N GLU A 43 18.91 -28.03 -15.91
CA GLU A 43 19.84 -26.90 -15.94
C GLU A 43 19.58 -26.23 -17.30
N HIS A 44 19.22 -24.95 -17.28
CA HIS A 44 18.72 -24.23 -18.45
C HIS A 44 19.67 -23.13 -18.87
N ALA A 45 20.21 -22.39 -17.89
CA ALA A 45 21.11 -21.28 -18.14
C ALA A 45 22.11 -21.14 -16.99
N ARG A 46 23.17 -20.37 -17.23
CA ARG A 46 24.12 -19.92 -16.22
C ARG A 46 24.28 -18.41 -16.30
N ILE A 47 24.50 -17.77 -15.17
CA ILE A 47 25.01 -16.41 -15.09
C ILE A 47 26.44 -16.49 -14.60
N VAL A 48 27.38 -16.00 -15.40
CA VAL A 48 28.81 -16.10 -15.15
C VAL A 48 29.42 -14.71 -15.01
N TRP A 49 30.45 -14.58 -14.18
CA TRP A 49 31.19 -13.33 -14.05
C TRP A 49 32.41 -13.34 -14.97
N ARG A 50 32.45 -12.44 -15.96
CA ARG A 50 33.56 -12.32 -16.93
C ARG A 50 33.89 -10.86 -17.17
N GLU A 51 35.18 -10.53 -17.23
CA GLU A 51 35.67 -9.19 -17.61
C GLU A 51 35.01 -8.02 -16.84
N GLY A 52 34.65 -8.22 -15.57
CA GLY A 52 34.03 -7.19 -14.74
C GLY A 52 32.52 -7.01 -14.94
N ARG A 53 31.84 -7.95 -15.60
CA ARG A 53 30.38 -7.92 -15.82
C ARG A 53 29.77 -9.32 -15.70
N PHE A 54 28.45 -9.36 -15.50
CA PHE A 54 27.69 -10.60 -15.57
C PHE A 54 27.28 -10.90 -17.01
N GLU A 55 27.42 -12.15 -17.43
CA GLU A 55 26.95 -12.64 -18.72
C GLU A 55 25.99 -13.82 -18.48
N ILE A 56 24.92 -13.91 -19.28
CA ILE A 56 24.01 -15.06 -19.27
C ILE A 56 24.33 -16.00 -20.44
N GLU A 57 24.38 -17.29 -20.16
CA GLU A 57 24.68 -18.36 -21.12
C GLU A 57 23.59 -19.43 -21.10
N ASP A 58 23.18 -19.92 -22.28
CA ASP A 58 22.29 -21.07 -22.41
C ASP A 58 23.07 -22.37 -22.17
N ALA A 59 22.55 -23.22 -21.29
CA ALA A 59 23.20 -24.47 -20.89
C ALA A 59 22.79 -25.68 -21.76
N GLY A 60 22.50 -25.45 -23.05
CA GLY A 60 21.99 -26.48 -23.97
C GLY A 60 20.52 -26.80 -23.73
N SER A 61 19.71 -25.78 -23.45
CA SER A 61 18.32 -25.97 -23.06
C SER A 61 17.41 -26.29 -24.25
N THR A 62 16.27 -26.94 -23.99
CA THR A 62 15.31 -27.28 -25.06
C THR A 62 14.65 -26.02 -25.64
N ASN A 63 14.28 -25.08 -24.77
CA ASN A 63 13.49 -23.89 -25.16
C ASN A 63 14.34 -22.63 -25.35
N GLY A 64 15.63 -22.67 -25.01
CA GLY A 64 16.58 -21.57 -25.17
C GLY A 64 16.38 -20.45 -24.17
N VAL A 65 17.43 -19.66 -23.97
CA VAL A 65 17.36 -18.37 -23.26
C VAL A 65 16.96 -17.26 -24.23
N ILE A 66 16.00 -16.44 -23.84
CA ILE A 66 15.56 -15.26 -24.60
C ILE A 66 15.84 -14.02 -23.75
N VAL A 67 16.59 -13.05 -24.28
CA VAL A 67 16.85 -11.76 -23.63
C VAL A 67 16.31 -10.64 -24.51
N ASN A 68 15.45 -9.78 -23.95
CA ASN A 68 14.77 -8.68 -24.66
C ASN A 68 14.11 -9.14 -25.97
N GLY A 69 13.42 -10.29 -25.94
CA GLY A 69 12.72 -10.87 -27.09
C GLY A 69 13.60 -11.59 -28.11
N ARG A 70 14.93 -11.65 -27.91
CA ARG A 70 15.86 -12.34 -28.82
C ARG A 70 16.49 -13.55 -28.16
N ARG A 71 16.47 -14.69 -28.85
CA ARG A 71 17.17 -15.90 -28.39
C ARG A 71 18.67 -15.65 -28.40
N CYS A 72 19.37 -16.05 -27.34
CA CYS A 72 20.82 -15.90 -27.23
C CYS A 72 21.47 -17.16 -26.68
N ALA A 73 22.67 -17.47 -27.18
CA ALA A 73 23.52 -18.54 -26.63
C ALA A 73 24.37 -18.03 -25.46
N ALA A 74 24.92 -16.81 -25.58
CA ALA A 74 25.62 -16.10 -24.52
C ALA A 74 25.55 -14.59 -24.77
N ARG A 75 25.41 -13.77 -23.72
CA ARG A 75 25.59 -12.31 -23.82
C ARG A 75 25.83 -11.63 -22.46
N PRO A 76 26.48 -10.45 -22.44
CA PRO A 76 26.46 -9.55 -21.31
C PRO A 76 25.04 -9.14 -20.90
N LEU A 77 24.85 -9.03 -19.59
CA LEU A 77 23.66 -8.44 -18.98
C LEU A 77 23.89 -6.94 -18.74
N ALA A 78 22.85 -6.14 -18.97
CA ALA A 78 22.80 -4.71 -18.69
C ALA A 78 21.58 -4.38 -17.81
N ASP A 79 21.64 -3.28 -17.04
CA ASP A 79 20.50 -2.84 -16.21
C ASP A 79 19.20 -2.77 -17.03
N GLY A 80 18.16 -3.40 -16.48
CA GLY A 80 16.83 -3.50 -17.11
C GLY A 80 16.69 -4.65 -18.11
N ASP A 81 17.71 -5.49 -18.31
CA ASP A 81 17.59 -6.65 -19.21
C ASP A 81 16.50 -7.62 -18.73
N HIS A 82 15.64 -8.00 -19.67
CA HIS A 82 14.53 -8.91 -19.46
C HIS A 82 14.86 -10.29 -20.01
N ILE A 83 14.79 -11.31 -19.16
CA ILE A 83 15.25 -12.66 -19.45
C ILE A 83 14.07 -13.62 -19.34
N LEU A 84 13.81 -14.39 -20.38
CA LEU A 84 12.79 -15.42 -20.43
C LEU A 84 13.44 -16.80 -20.53
N ILE A 85 13.13 -17.65 -19.56
CA ILE A 85 13.61 -19.04 -19.43
C ILE A 85 12.38 -19.95 -19.29
N GLY A 86 12.08 -20.73 -20.33
CA GLY A 86 10.82 -21.46 -20.42
C GLY A 86 9.62 -20.50 -20.41
N THR A 87 8.81 -20.53 -19.36
CA THR A 87 7.72 -19.56 -19.11
C THR A 87 8.04 -18.57 -17.98
N SER A 88 9.23 -18.67 -17.38
CA SER A 88 9.65 -17.86 -16.25
C SER A 88 10.35 -16.61 -16.73
N TYR A 89 9.95 -15.47 -16.18
CA TYR A 89 10.49 -14.18 -16.52
C TYR A 89 11.36 -13.64 -15.37
N LEU A 90 12.53 -13.12 -15.72
CA LEU A 90 13.51 -12.57 -14.81
C LEU A 90 13.95 -11.18 -15.29
N VAL A 91 14.35 -10.34 -14.36
CA VAL A 91 14.88 -9.00 -14.66
C VAL A 91 16.22 -8.83 -13.97
N PHE A 92 17.23 -8.40 -14.71
CA PHE A 92 18.53 -8.01 -14.18
C PHE A 92 18.53 -6.51 -13.92
N ARG A 93 18.92 -6.10 -12.71
CA ARG A 93 19.04 -4.69 -12.31
C ARG A 93 20.40 -4.40 -11.69
N GLU A 94 20.92 -3.21 -11.97
CA GLU A 94 22.06 -2.63 -11.27
C GLU A 94 21.54 -1.54 -10.33
N ILE A 95 21.61 -1.79 -9.03
CA ILE A 95 20.99 -0.94 -8.01
C ILE A 95 22.08 -0.18 -7.27
N ASP A 96 21.95 1.13 -7.15
CA ASP A 96 22.75 1.91 -6.20
C ASP A 96 22.20 1.67 -4.79
N PRO A 97 22.97 1.02 -3.88
CA PRO A 97 22.52 0.78 -2.51
C PRO A 97 22.30 2.07 -1.70
N ALA A 98 22.80 3.22 -2.18
CA ALA A 98 22.55 4.53 -1.58
C ALA A 98 21.30 5.24 -2.13
N ALA A 99 20.57 4.62 -3.08
CA ALA A 99 19.37 5.22 -3.67
C ALA A 99 18.22 5.38 -2.64
N PRO A 100 17.40 6.45 -2.72
CA PRO A 100 16.27 6.65 -1.82
C PRO A 100 15.20 5.56 -1.96
N ALA A 101 14.51 5.23 -0.86
CA ALA A 101 13.59 4.08 -0.77
C ALA A 101 12.36 4.16 -1.70
N ASP A 102 11.95 5.35 -2.09
CA ASP A 102 10.90 5.64 -3.07
C ASP A 102 11.32 5.29 -4.50
N VAL A 103 12.58 5.54 -4.88
CA VAL A 103 13.16 5.12 -6.16
C VAL A 103 13.30 3.59 -6.24
N ALA A 104 13.66 2.94 -5.12
CA ALA A 104 13.74 1.49 -5.04
C ALA A 104 12.36 0.81 -5.20
N LEU A 105 11.32 1.39 -4.59
CA LEU A 105 9.94 0.92 -4.70
C LEU A 105 9.33 1.23 -6.08
N GLU A 106 9.65 2.38 -6.67
CA GLU A 106 9.25 2.73 -8.06
C GLU A 106 9.91 1.81 -9.09
N ASN A 107 11.18 1.41 -8.88
CA ASN A 107 11.82 0.38 -9.72
C ASN A 107 11.11 -0.98 -9.57
N GLU A 108 10.83 -1.46 -8.36
CA GLU A 108 10.11 -2.74 -8.16
C GLU A 108 8.66 -2.72 -8.72
N LEU A 109 7.96 -1.59 -8.65
CA LEU A 109 6.60 -1.41 -9.18
C LEU A 109 6.57 -1.23 -10.70
N SER A 110 7.53 -0.48 -11.26
CA SER A 110 7.69 -0.30 -12.71
C SER A 110 8.02 -1.64 -13.39
N ASP A 111 8.84 -2.47 -12.74
CA ASP A 111 9.25 -3.78 -13.27
C ASP A 111 8.08 -4.76 -13.36
N THR A 112 7.17 -4.76 -12.37
CA THR A 112 5.96 -5.60 -12.41
C THR A 112 4.99 -5.18 -13.53
N LEU A 113 4.85 -3.87 -13.77
CA LEU A 113 4.01 -3.31 -14.84
C LEU A 113 4.59 -3.56 -16.24
N ILE A 114 5.92 -3.53 -16.37
CA ILE A 114 6.63 -3.86 -17.62
C ILE A 114 6.50 -5.35 -17.93
N ILE A 115 6.61 -6.23 -16.92
CA ILE A 115 6.34 -7.67 -17.02
C ILE A 115 4.90 -7.93 -17.49
N GLU A 116 3.90 -7.28 -16.88
CA GLU A 116 2.49 -7.45 -17.25
C GLU A 116 2.17 -6.99 -18.68
N ARG A 117 2.88 -5.95 -19.16
CA ARG A 117 2.74 -5.39 -20.51
C ARG A 117 3.43 -6.25 -21.56
N GLN A 118 4.67 -6.70 -21.32
CA GLN A 118 5.37 -7.61 -22.23
C GLN A 118 4.74 -9.01 -22.28
N MET A 119 4.19 -9.52 -21.17
CA MET A 119 3.37 -10.74 -21.20
C MET A 119 2.12 -10.58 -22.07
N ALA A 120 1.53 -9.38 -22.14
CA ALA A 120 0.39 -9.11 -23.01
C ALA A 120 0.77 -9.09 -24.50
N ASP A 121 2.00 -8.68 -24.82
CA ASP A 121 2.52 -8.68 -26.19
C ASP A 121 2.97 -10.09 -26.63
N LEU A 122 3.58 -10.88 -25.73
CA LEU A 122 3.83 -12.32 -25.97
C LEU A 122 2.52 -13.11 -26.14
N LEU A 123 1.46 -12.75 -25.39
CA LEU A 123 0.10 -13.25 -25.59
C LEU A 123 -0.46 -12.89 -26.97
N LYS A 124 0.00 -11.83 -27.62
CA LYS A 124 -0.42 -11.46 -28.99
C LYS A 124 0.32 -12.27 -30.05
N GLU A 125 1.58 -12.57 -29.82
CA GLU A 125 2.48 -13.28 -30.75
C GLU A 125 2.38 -14.81 -30.64
N ALA A 126 1.86 -15.34 -29.54
CA ALA A 126 1.60 -16.78 -29.39
C ALA A 126 0.58 -17.27 -30.44
N GLY A 127 1.08 -17.95 -31.49
CA GLY A 127 0.29 -18.50 -32.58
C GLY A 127 -0.59 -19.69 -32.18
N ASP A 128 -0.23 -20.40 -31.10
CA ASP A 128 -0.97 -21.57 -30.62
C ASP A 128 -2.08 -21.18 -29.63
N LYS A 129 -3.33 -21.49 -29.99
CA LYS A 129 -4.52 -21.24 -29.17
C LYS A 129 -4.44 -21.86 -27.78
N LYS A 130 -3.76 -23.01 -27.64
CA LYS A 130 -3.64 -23.72 -26.36
C LYS A 130 -2.71 -22.98 -25.40
N VAL A 131 -1.54 -22.55 -25.90
CA VAL A 131 -0.57 -21.76 -25.14
C VAL A 131 -1.18 -20.41 -24.72
N ARG A 132 -1.94 -19.76 -25.60
CA ARG A 132 -2.69 -18.54 -25.26
C ARG A 132 -3.68 -18.76 -24.12
N ALA A 133 -4.46 -19.83 -24.14
CA ALA A 133 -5.46 -20.11 -23.12
C ALA A 133 -4.80 -20.38 -21.75
N GLU A 134 -3.71 -21.15 -21.72
CA GLU A 134 -2.94 -21.44 -20.51
C GLU A 134 -2.29 -20.17 -19.93
N LEU A 135 -1.72 -19.32 -20.79
CA LEU A 135 -1.09 -18.07 -20.39
C LEU A 135 -2.12 -17.04 -19.87
N LEU A 136 -3.32 -17.01 -20.46
CA LEU A 136 -4.43 -16.18 -19.96
C LEU A 136 -4.91 -16.66 -18.58
N ALA A 137 -5.04 -17.97 -18.39
CA ALA A 137 -5.45 -18.58 -17.12
C ALA A 137 -4.42 -18.31 -16.01
N LEU A 138 -3.12 -18.42 -16.32
CA LEU A 138 -2.04 -18.11 -15.40
C LEU A 138 -2.05 -16.64 -14.98
N LYS A 139 -2.21 -15.70 -15.94
CA LYS A 139 -2.33 -14.26 -15.66
C LYS A 139 -3.53 -13.95 -14.77
N GLN A 140 -4.68 -14.58 -15.01
CA GLN A 140 -5.86 -14.41 -14.16
C GLN A 140 -5.61 -14.94 -12.74
N ASN A 141 -4.93 -16.08 -12.60
CA ASN A 141 -4.62 -16.66 -11.30
C ASN A 141 -3.63 -15.78 -10.52
N LEU A 142 -2.57 -15.28 -11.18
CA LEU A 142 -1.61 -14.34 -10.59
C LEU A 142 -2.31 -13.09 -10.06
N ASN A 143 -3.18 -12.49 -10.90
CA ASN A 143 -3.97 -11.32 -10.50
C ASN A 143 -4.93 -11.61 -9.33
N ARG A 144 -5.54 -12.79 -9.29
CA ARG A 144 -6.39 -13.21 -8.17
C ARG A 144 -5.59 -13.37 -6.89
N THR A 145 -4.43 -14.02 -6.96
CA THR A 145 -3.53 -14.20 -5.81
C THR A 145 -3.00 -12.87 -5.30
N ARG A 146 -2.54 -11.98 -6.19
CA ARG A 146 -2.09 -10.63 -5.87
C ARG A 146 -3.19 -9.82 -5.17
N ARG A 147 -4.41 -9.82 -5.72
CA ARG A 147 -5.57 -9.17 -5.08
C ARG A 147 -5.88 -9.74 -3.70
N LYS A 148 -5.79 -11.06 -3.52
CA LYS A 148 -5.97 -11.69 -2.20
C LYS A 148 -4.89 -11.26 -1.22
N LEU A 149 -3.63 -11.21 -1.64
CA LEU A 149 -2.51 -10.76 -0.82
C LEU A 149 -2.66 -9.29 -0.44
N ASP A 150 -3.03 -8.42 -1.38
CA ASP A 150 -3.32 -7.01 -1.11
C ASP A 150 -4.46 -6.83 -0.09
N LEU A 151 -5.54 -7.59 -0.24
CA LEU A 151 -6.64 -7.55 0.73
C LEU A 151 -6.19 -8.03 2.12
N LEU A 152 -5.37 -9.08 2.21
CA LEU A 152 -4.86 -9.59 3.48
C LEU A 152 -3.83 -8.67 4.14
N ALA A 153 -3.03 -7.97 3.34
CA ALA A 153 -1.96 -7.11 3.82
C ALA A 153 -2.46 -5.70 4.18
N ASN A 154 -3.45 -5.19 3.43
CA ASN A 154 -3.81 -3.77 3.49
C ASN A 154 -5.24 -3.48 3.95
N ARG A 155 -6.13 -4.48 4.01
CA ARG A 155 -7.51 -4.30 4.48
C ARG A 155 -7.74 -4.97 5.82
N ASP A 156 -8.64 -4.41 6.60
CA ASP A 156 -9.20 -5.08 7.76
C ASP A 156 -10.18 -6.17 7.30
N ARG A 157 -10.00 -7.39 7.81
CA ARG A 157 -10.75 -8.57 7.32
C ARG A 157 -12.24 -8.50 7.60
N LEU A 158 -12.64 -7.83 8.67
CA LEU A 158 -14.04 -7.71 9.07
C LEU A 158 -14.73 -6.59 8.27
N THR A 159 -14.12 -5.41 8.23
CA THR A 159 -14.78 -4.20 7.74
C THR A 159 -14.47 -3.88 6.27
N GLY A 160 -13.43 -4.45 5.68
CA GLY A 160 -12.97 -4.16 4.32
C GLY A 160 -12.33 -2.78 4.15
N LEU A 161 -12.26 -1.96 5.20
CA LEU A 161 -11.55 -0.68 5.21
C LEU A 161 -10.03 -0.90 5.22
N ALA A 162 -9.25 0.16 5.03
CA ALA A 162 -7.81 0.07 5.26
C ALA A 162 -7.54 -0.39 6.71
N ASN A 163 -6.55 -1.26 6.91
CA ASN A 163 -6.10 -1.60 8.26
C ASN A 163 -5.15 -0.53 8.79
N ARG A 164 -4.78 -0.61 10.08
CA ARG A 164 -3.87 0.34 10.72
C ARG A 164 -2.54 0.52 9.99
N ARG A 165 -1.93 -0.58 9.51
CA ARG A 165 -0.66 -0.53 8.79
C ARG A 165 -0.78 0.30 7.50
N SER A 166 -1.84 0.08 6.73
CA SER A 166 -2.10 0.86 5.52
C SER A 166 -2.46 2.30 5.84
N PHE A 167 -3.21 2.54 6.92
CA PHE A 167 -3.48 3.90 7.39
C PHE A 167 -2.19 4.68 7.66
N ASP A 168 -1.26 4.10 8.43
CA ASP A 168 0.00 4.77 8.79
C ASP A 168 0.85 5.09 7.54
N ALA A 169 0.91 4.15 6.59
CA ALA A 169 1.63 4.32 5.33
C ALA A 169 1.00 5.41 4.45
N GLU A 170 -0.32 5.39 4.25
CA GLU A 170 -1.03 6.37 3.43
C GLU A 170 -1.04 7.75 4.07
N LEU A 171 -1.19 7.84 5.40
CA LEU A 171 -1.10 9.11 6.11
C LEU A 171 0.27 9.74 5.88
N THR A 172 1.35 8.96 5.95
CA THR A 172 2.71 9.46 5.69
C THR A 172 2.83 10.05 4.28
N ARG A 173 2.31 9.35 3.27
CA ARG A 173 2.27 9.84 1.88
C ARG A 173 1.46 11.14 1.73
N GLU A 174 0.30 11.24 2.38
CA GLU A 174 -0.51 12.45 2.32
C GLU A 174 0.15 13.64 3.03
N LEU A 175 0.87 13.40 4.12
CA LEU A 175 1.65 14.46 4.77
C LEU A 175 2.75 15.00 3.86
N GLU A 176 3.43 14.16 3.09
CA GLU A 176 4.41 14.60 2.09
C GLU A 176 3.76 15.43 0.97
N ARG A 177 2.60 15.00 0.47
CA ARG A 177 1.82 15.77 -0.53
C ARG A 177 1.43 17.14 0.00
N VAL A 178 0.90 17.21 1.22
CA VAL A 178 0.49 18.46 1.84
C VAL A 178 1.68 19.39 2.10
N ARG A 179 2.84 18.86 2.50
CA ARG A 179 4.07 19.66 2.63
C ARG A 179 4.53 20.24 1.30
N ARG A 180 4.29 19.54 0.18
CA ARG A 180 4.67 19.98 -1.16
C ARG A 180 3.71 21.02 -1.74
N TYR A 181 2.40 20.82 -1.58
CA TYR A 181 1.38 21.61 -2.27
C TYR A 181 0.62 22.58 -1.36
N GLY A 182 0.73 22.46 -0.04
CA GLY A 182 0.08 23.33 0.94
C GLY A 182 -1.45 23.17 1.03
N HIS A 183 -2.01 22.07 0.52
CA HIS A 183 -3.45 21.82 0.56
C HIS A 183 -3.92 21.48 1.99
N PRO A 184 -5.16 21.85 2.38
CA PRO A 184 -5.66 21.56 3.72
C PRO A 184 -5.86 20.05 3.90
N LEU A 185 -5.58 19.56 5.11
CA LEU A 185 -5.75 18.16 5.49
C LEU A 185 -6.38 18.08 6.87
N SER A 186 -7.40 17.25 7.00
CA SER A 186 -8.07 16.96 8.27
C SER A 186 -8.09 15.47 8.58
N LEU A 187 -7.97 15.13 9.85
CA LEU A 187 -8.04 13.76 10.37
C LEU A 187 -9.19 13.64 11.36
N PHE A 188 -10.01 12.62 11.19
CA PHE A 188 -11.15 12.29 12.03
C PHE A 188 -10.82 10.97 12.73
N MET A 189 -10.85 10.96 14.06
CA MET A 189 -10.80 9.76 14.87
C MET A 189 -12.20 9.49 15.40
N ILE A 190 -12.72 8.30 15.15
CA ILE A 190 -14.13 7.91 15.37
C ILE A 190 -14.13 6.66 16.25
N ASP A 191 -14.98 6.64 17.26
CA ASP A 191 -15.12 5.49 18.16
C ASP A 191 -16.60 5.19 18.42
N ILE A 192 -16.96 3.90 18.42
CA ILE A 192 -18.32 3.45 18.73
C ILE A 192 -18.58 3.56 20.23
N ASP A 193 -19.57 4.39 20.57
CA ASP A 193 -19.93 4.65 21.95
C ASP A 193 -20.45 3.37 22.63
N HIS A 194 -19.90 3.06 23.81
CA HIS A 194 -20.29 1.92 24.63
C HIS A 194 -20.18 0.55 23.94
N PHE A 195 -19.25 0.37 22.99
CA PHE A 195 -19.12 -0.87 22.23
C PHE A 195 -18.87 -2.12 23.08
N LYS A 196 -18.15 -2.00 24.21
CA LYS A 196 -18.02 -3.11 25.17
C LYS A 196 -19.39 -3.57 25.70
N ALA A 197 -20.27 -2.64 26.08
CA ALA A 197 -21.61 -2.98 26.56
C ALA A 197 -22.47 -3.63 25.46
N VAL A 198 -22.26 -3.24 24.19
CA VAL A 198 -22.89 -3.91 23.04
C VAL A 198 -22.46 -5.37 22.96
N ASN A 199 -21.15 -5.65 23.06
CA ASN A 199 -20.65 -7.02 23.06
C ASN A 199 -21.15 -7.83 24.26
N ASP A 200 -21.16 -7.23 25.46
CA ASP A 200 -21.60 -7.89 26.68
C ASP A 200 -23.11 -8.21 26.64
N THR A 201 -23.92 -7.37 25.98
CA THR A 201 -25.38 -7.54 25.90
C THR A 201 -25.82 -8.45 24.75
N TYR A 202 -25.20 -8.31 23.58
CA TYR A 202 -25.66 -8.97 22.34
C TYR A 202 -24.70 -10.02 21.80
N GLY A 203 -23.53 -10.18 22.42
CA GLY A 203 -22.48 -11.10 22.00
C GLY A 203 -21.62 -10.56 20.85
N HIS A 204 -20.41 -11.11 20.73
CA HIS A 204 -19.41 -10.66 19.75
C HIS A 204 -19.86 -10.72 18.30
N ARG A 205 -20.66 -11.73 17.91
CA ARG A 205 -21.19 -11.82 16.52
C ARG A 205 -22.07 -10.63 16.16
N GLN A 206 -22.77 -10.06 17.14
CA GLN A 206 -23.60 -8.88 16.93
C GLN A 206 -22.76 -7.59 16.98
N GLY A 207 -21.69 -7.58 17.77
CA GLY A 207 -20.64 -6.55 17.72
C GLY A 207 -19.93 -6.48 16.37
N ASP A 208 -19.62 -7.62 15.76
CA ASP A 208 -19.02 -7.70 14.43
C ASP A 208 -19.91 -7.05 13.37
N LYS A 209 -21.22 -7.36 13.38
CA LYS A 209 -22.20 -6.70 12.50
C LYS A 209 -22.30 -5.20 12.75
N ALA A 210 -22.15 -4.76 14.01
CA ALA A 210 -22.12 -3.35 14.35
C ALA A 210 -20.90 -2.64 13.75
N LEU A 211 -19.72 -3.26 13.81
CA LEU A 211 -18.49 -2.75 13.19
C LEU A 211 -18.61 -2.67 11.66
N GLU A 212 -19.13 -3.73 11.02
CA GLU A 212 -19.38 -3.77 9.58
C GLU A 212 -20.36 -2.66 9.15
N ALA A 213 -21.43 -2.45 9.91
CA ALA A 213 -22.42 -1.41 9.61
C ALA A 213 -21.83 0.00 9.72
N VAL A 214 -21.05 0.28 10.76
CA VAL A 214 -20.37 1.58 10.94
C VAL A 214 -19.36 1.80 9.83
N ALA A 215 -18.54 0.79 9.51
CA ALA A 215 -17.58 0.87 8.43
C ALA A 215 -18.22 1.18 7.07
N ALA A 216 -19.32 0.50 6.74
CA ALA A 216 -20.06 0.75 5.52
C ALA A 216 -20.66 2.16 5.46
N LEU A 217 -21.18 2.66 6.58
CA LEU A 217 -21.73 4.01 6.69
C LEU A 217 -20.65 5.08 6.53
N ILE A 218 -19.47 4.88 7.10
CA ILE A 218 -18.32 5.77 6.90
C ILE A 218 -17.94 5.78 5.41
N ASN A 219 -17.62 4.61 4.85
CA ASN A 219 -17.06 4.47 3.50
C ASN A 219 -17.98 4.97 2.37
N ILE A 220 -19.30 4.77 2.48
CA ILE A 220 -20.27 5.25 1.47
C ILE A 220 -20.44 6.78 1.52
N ASN A 221 -20.11 7.41 2.65
CA ASN A 221 -20.29 8.85 2.87
C ASN A 221 -18.99 9.65 2.80
N THR A 222 -17.90 9.01 2.38
CA THR A 222 -16.61 9.62 2.10
C THR A 222 -16.31 9.58 0.60
N ARG A 223 -15.47 10.50 0.13
CA ARG A 223 -15.06 10.59 -1.28
C ARG A 223 -14.04 9.50 -1.59
N ARG A 224 -13.84 9.23 -2.89
CA ARG A 224 -12.84 8.26 -3.37
C ARG A 224 -11.41 8.60 -2.94
N ASN A 225 -11.08 9.89 -2.80
CA ASN A 225 -9.76 10.37 -2.39
C ASN A 225 -9.62 10.49 -0.85
N ASP A 226 -10.69 10.27 -0.10
CA ASP A 226 -10.61 10.21 1.36
C ASP A 226 -10.10 8.81 1.77
N LEU A 227 -9.23 8.74 2.76
CA LEU A 227 -8.76 7.48 3.31
C LEU A 227 -9.61 7.08 4.50
N THR A 228 -10.28 5.93 4.43
CA THR A 228 -11.03 5.36 5.55
C THR A 228 -10.37 4.09 6.05
N ALA A 229 -10.14 4.01 7.37
CA ALA A 229 -9.47 2.88 8.00
C ALA A 229 -10.17 2.42 9.28
N ARG A 230 -10.04 1.14 9.60
CA ARG A 230 -10.25 0.63 10.96
C ARG A 230 -8.91 0.72 11.69
N TYR A 231 -8.83 1.64 12.66
CA TYR A 231 -7.59 1.97 13.36
C TYR A 231 -7.25 0.93 14.42
N GLY A 232 -8.25 0.37 15.10
CA GLY A 232 -8.09 -0.73 16.06
C GLY A 232 -9.38 -0.98 16.82
N GLY A 233 -9.70 -2.23 17.18
CA GLY A 233 -10.92 -2.53 17.95
C GLY A 233 -12.19 -1.93 17.32
N GLU A 234 -12.82 -1.00 18.02
CA GLU A 234 -13.99 -0.20 17.63
C GLU A 234 -13.67 1.20 17.08
N GLU A 235 -12.40 1.51 16.89
CA GLU A 235 -11.88 2.79 16.43
C GLU A 235 -11.69 2.81 14.91
N PHE A 236 -12.12 3.91 14.29
CA PHE A 236 -12.00 4.19 12.87
C PHE A 236 -11.28 5.53 12.66
N ALA A 237 -10.59 5.65 11.54
CA ALA A 237 -9.92 6.88 11.15
C ALA A 237 -10.34 7.29 9.74
N VAL A 238 -10.52 8.59 9.52
CA VAL A 238 -10.76 9.16 8.19
C VAL A 238 -9.82 10.33 7.93
N VAL A 239 -9.02 10.24 6.87
CA VAL A 239 -8.19 11.34 6.37
C VAL A 239 -8.91 11.99 5.20
N MET A 240 -9.12 13.31 5.27
CA MET A 240 -9.81 14.07 4.24
C MET A 240 -8.88 15.16 3.68
N PRO A 241 -8.25 14.91 2.52
CA PRO A 241 -7.52 15.93 1.78
C PRO A 241 -8.46 16.99 1.21
N GLU A 242 -7.96 18.21 1.09
CA GLU A 242 -8.63 19.32 0.39
C GLU A 242 -10.03 19.66 0.92
N LEU A 243 -10.32 19.31 2.18
CA LEU A 243 -11.57 19.70 2.82
C LEU A 243 -11.40 21.05 3.51
N LYS A 244 -12.18 22.04 3.07
CA LYS A 244 -12.19 23.37 3.69
C LYS A 244 -12.65 23.29 5.14
N ALA A 245 -12.02 24.09 6.02
CA ALA A 245 -12.30 24.11 7.45
C ALA A 245 -13.79 24.29 7.79
N GLU A 246 -14.50 25.12 7.02
CA GLU A 246 -15.93 25.38 7.17
C GLU A 246 -16.83 24.14 6.96
N ASN A 247 -16.39 23.17 6.14
CA ASN A 247 -17.18 21.99 5.79
C ASN A 247 -16.85 20.77 6.65
N VAL A 248 -15.77 20.81 7.42
CA VAL A 248 -15.26 19.67 8.19
C VAL A 248 -16.27 19.20 9.24
N ILE A 249 -16.82 20.14 10.01
CA ILE A 249 -17.83 19.84 11.02
C ILE A 249 -19.10 19.30 10.35
N VAL A 250 -19.51 19.87 9.21
CA VAL A 250 -20.70 19.43 8.47
C VAL A 250 -20.57 17.98 8.03
N VAL A 251 -19.42 17.60 7.48
CA VAL A 251 -19.16 16.21 7.05
C VAL A 251 -19.13 15.27 8.25
N ALA A 252 -18.46 15.67 9.35
CA ALA A 252 -18.39 14.84 10.55
C ALA A 252 -19.77 14.63 11.21
N GLU A 253 -20.57 15.67 11.34
CA GLU A 253 -21.94 15.59 11.86
C GLU A 253 -22.84 14.76 10.94
N LYS A 254 -22.66 14.84 9.62
CA LYS A 254 -23.36 13.97 8.67
C LYS A 254 -23.01 12.50 8.93
N ILE A 255 -21.73 12.15 9.07
CA ILE A 255 -21.30 10.77 9.37
C ILE A 255 -21.90 10.31 10.70
N ARG A 256 -21.80 11.13 11.76
CA ARG A 256 -22.35 10.84 13.09
C ARG A 256 -23.87 10.59 13.02
N GLY A 257 -24.63 11.49 12.42
CA GLY A 257 -26.08 11.40 12.30
C GLY A 257 -26.54 10.21 11.44
N LEU A 258 -25.80 9.85 10.40
CA LEU A 258 -26.09 8.66 9.59
C LEU A 258 -25.84 7.36 10.35
N ILE A 259 -24.85 7.32 11.24
CA ILE A 259 -24.62 6.17 12.12
C ILE A 259 -25.75 6.06 13.13
N GLU A 260 -26.07 7.15 13.83
CA GLU A 260 -27.18 7.21 14.80
C GLU A 260 -28.52 6.79 14.19
N GLY A 261 -28.89 7.35 13.04
CA GLY A 261 -30.16 7.04 12.37
C GLY A 261 -30.17 5.72 11.60
N GLY A 262 -29.02 5.24 11.14
CA GLY A 262 -28.91 4.13 10.19
C GLY A 262 -28.48 2.79 10.80
N SER A 263 -27.82 2.78 11.96
CA SER A 263 -27.24 1.57 12.54
C SER A 263 -28.29 0.53 12.91
N LYS A 264 -29.45 0.94 13.43
CA LYS A 264 -30.51 0.00 13.83
C LYS A 264 -31.02 -0.81 12.63
N LYS A 265 -31.13 -0.18 11.46
CA LYS A 265 -31.54 -0.85 10.22
C LYS A 265 -30.44 -1.77 9.66
N ARG A 266 -29.17 -1.39 9.79
CA ARG A 266 -28.03 -2.14 9.20
C ARG A 266 -27.48 -3.24 10.10
N ALA A 267 -27.30 -2.94 11.38
CA ALA A 267 -26.75 -3.84 12.39
C ALA A 267 -27.83 -4.53 13.23
N GLY A 268 -29.06 -4.03 13.27
CA GLY A 268 -30.12 -4.53 14.16
C GLY A 268 -30.15 -3.86 15.55
N ILE A 269 -29.19 -2.97 15.84
CA ILE A 269 -29.06 -2.27 17.12
C ILE A 269 -28.74 -0.77 16.92
N PRO A 270 -29.28 0.14 17.76
CA PRO A 270 -28.90 1.54 17.74
C PRO A 270 -27.45 1.70 18.23
N LEU A 271 -26.69 2.53 17.52
CA LEU A 271 -25.29 2.83 17.79
C LEU A 271 -25.10 4.33 17.69
N THR A 272 -24.20 4.87 18.50
CA THR A 272 -23.74 6.25 18.38
C THR A 272 -22.22 6.26 18.31
N VAL A 273 -21.64 7.34 17.79
CA VAL A 273 -20.20 7.50 17.71
C VAL A 273 -19.77 8.85 18.27
N SER A 274 -18.62 8.84 18.91
CA SER A 274 -17.88 10.06 19.25
C SER A 274 -16.83 10.31 18.18
N ILE A 275 -16.66 11.57 17.76
CA ILE A 275 -15.73 11.96 16.70
C ILE A 275 -14.81 13.07 17.20
N GLY A 276 -13.50 12.84 17.17
CA GLY A 276 -12.46 13.83 17.37
C GLY A 276 -11.84 14.26 16.06
N ILE A 277 -11.67 15.57 15.86
CA ILE A 277 -11.12 16.11 14.61
C ILE A 277 -9.86 16.92 14.88
N SER A 278 -8.85 16.77 14.04
CA SER A 278 -7.71 17.67 13.99
C SER A 278 -7.43 18.16 12.56
N PHE A 279 -6.82 19.33 12.47
CA PHE A 279 -6.29 19.89 11.23
C PHE A 279 -4.77 19.74 11.20
N TYR A 280 -4.24 19.36 10.04
CA TYR A 280 -2.80 19.34 9.83
C TYR A 280 -2.25 20.77 9.98
N ARG A 281 -1.11 20.89 10.65
CA ARG A 281 -0.34 22.14 10.76
C ARG A 281 1.04 21.92 10.17
N ASP A 282 1.55 22.92 9.47
CA ASP A 282 2.84 22.83 8.80
C ASP A 282 3.94 22.31 9.74
N LYS A 283 4.79 21.43 9.19
CA LYS A 283 5.93 20.77 9.86
C LYS A 283 5.61 19.88 11.05
N GLU A 284 4.34 19.55 11.33
CA GLU A 284 4.05 18.57 12.38
C GLU A 284 4.25 17.12 11.92
N SER A 285 4.52 16.24 12.89
CA SER A 285 4.64 14.79 12.70
C SER A 285 3.27 14.12 12.59
N ALA A 286 3.23 12.94 11.96
CA ALA A 286 2.03 12.10 11.90
C ALA A 286 1.52 11.77 13.31
N SER A 287 2.42 11.42 14.24
CA SER A 287 2.08 11.11 15.62
C SER A 287 1.36 12.26 16.33
N ARG A 288 1.86 13.49 16.18
CA ARG A 288 1.22 14.68 16.76
C ARG A 288 -0.12 14.98 16.09
N PHE A 289 -0.23 14.76 14.79
CA PHE A 289 -1.48 14.97 14.06
C PHE A 289 -2.59 14.04 14.55
N ILE A 290 -2.27 12.76 14.75
CA ILE A 290 -3.15 11.74 15.35
C ILE A 290 -3.47 12.10 16.81
N GLU A 291 -2.47 12.40 17.63
CA GLU A 291 -2.63 12.73 19.04
C GLU A 291 -3.63 13.88 19.28
N LYS A 292 -3.64 14.89 18.40
CA LYS A 292 -4.64 15.98 18.46
C LYS A 292 -6.07 15.47 18.22
N ALA A 293 -6.26 14.60 17.24
CA ALA A 293 -7.57 14.04 16.93
C ALA A 293 -8.04 13.13 18.08
N ASP A 294 -7.14 12.33 18.66
CA ASP A 294 -7.42 11.49 19.84
C ASP A 294 -7.81 12.33 21.06
N LYS A 295 -7.11 13.44 21.32
CA LYS A 295 -7.47 14.37 22.41
C LYS A 295 -8.87 14.95 22.20
N ALA A 296 -9.23 15.28 20.96
CA ALA A 296 -10.57 15.76 20.65
C ALA A 296 -11.63 14.64 20.82
N LEU A 297 -11.31 13.41 20.43
CA LEU A 297 -12.19 12.24 20.59
C LEU A 297 -12.42 11.95 22.07
N TYR A 298 -11.37 12.01 22.87
CA TYR A 298 -11.47 11.87 24.32
C TYR A 298 -12.39 12.93 24.94
N GLU A 299 -12.27 14.20 24.52
CA GLU A 299 -13.18 15.27 24.95
C GLU A 299 -14.62 15.04 24.49
N ALA A 300 -14.85 14.49 23.29
CA ALA A 300 -16.18 14.08 22.83
C ALA A 300 -16.79 13.03 23.77
N LYS A 301 -16.02 12.00 24.13
CA LYS A 301 -16.46 10.96 25.07
C LYS A 301 -16.76 11.53 26.46
N ARG A 302 -15.91 12.42 26.97
CA ARG A 302 -16.10 13.06 28.30
C ARG A 302 -17.32 13.96 28.37
N ARG A 303 -17.66 14.65 27.28
CA ARG A 303 -18.79 15.60 27.25
C ARG A 303 -20.15 14.92 27.04
N GLY A 304 -20.21 13.59 27.14
CA GLY A 304 -21.45 12.83 27.02
C GLY A 304 -21.64 12.11 25.70
N ARG A 305 -20.55 11.89 24.93
CA ARG A 305 -20.54 11.05 23.72
C ARG A 305 -21.47 11.57 22.61
N ASN A 306 -21.67 10.78 21.56
CA ASN A 306 -22.53 11.05 20.42
C ASN A 306 -22.38 12.49 19.89
N ARG A 307 -21.13 12.90 19.63
CA ARG A 307 -20.82 14.28 19.23
C ARG A 307 -19.51 14.38 18.48
N VAL A 308 -19.39 15.49 17.76
CA VAL A 308 -18.14 15.92 17.14
C VAL A 308 -17.44 16.95 18.03
N VAL A 309 -16.14 16.78 18.24
CA VAL A 309 -15.28 17.77 18.89
C VAL A 309 -14.10 18.07 17.98
N LEU A 310 -13.84 19.35 17.77
CA LEU A 310 -12.65 19.83 17.08
C LEU A 310 -11.52 20.08 18.10
N TYR A 311 -10.30 19.67 17.77
CA TYR A 311 -9.13 19.99 18.56
C TYR A 311 -8.86 21.51 18.57
N ALA A 312 -9.18 22.16 19.68
CA ALA A 312 -8.79 23.53 19.95
C ALA A 312 -7.34 23.56 20.45
N GLY A 313 -6.37 23.73 19.56
CA GLY A 313 -5.01 24.05 20.00
C GLY A 313 -5.03 25.38 20.75
N ARG A 314 -4.32 25.51 21.88
CA ARG A 314 -4.17 26.80 22.59
C ARG A 314 -3.76 27.85 21.56
N ARG A 315 -4.59 28.88 21.36
CA ARG A 315 -4.14 30.14 20.75
C ARG A 315 -3.16 30.75 21.75
N THR A 316 -1.86 30.66 21.49
CA THR A 316 -0.93 31.66 22.03
C THR A 316 -1.25 32.95 21.27
N VAL A 317 -2.20 33.72 21.80
CA VAL A 317 -2.28 35.13 21.46
C VAL A 317 -1.05 35.75 22.12
N ASN A 318 -0.05 36.10 21.33
CA ASN A 318 1.07 36.89 21.80
C ASN A 318 0.53 38.32 21.99
N THR A 319 0.11 38.66 23.21
CA THR A 319 -0.37 40.01 23.56
C THR A 319 0.75 40.98 23.89
N ASP A 320 2.02 40.61 23.73
CA ASP A 320 3.15 41.50 23.98
C ASP A 320 3.52 42.32 22.74
N ARG A 321 2.66 43.27 22.40
CA ARG A 321 3.06 44.54 21.77
C ARG A 321 2.16 45.65 22.30
N ALA A 322 2.59 46.26 23.40
CA ALA A 322 2.10 47.58 23.79
C ALA A 322 2.39 48.57 22.65
N PRO A 323 1.43 49.43 22.25
CA PRO A 323 1.72 50.51 21.33
C PRO A 323 2.55 51.56 22.08
N ASN A 324 3.76 51.76 21.57
CA ASN A 324 4.64 52.85 21.95
C ASN A 324 3.87 54.17 21.76
N ARG A 325 3.60 54.91 22.85
CA ARG A 325 3.13 56.30 22.78
C ARG A 325 4.37 57.17 22.72
N GLU A 326 4.61 57.82 21.58
CA GLU A 326 5.54 58.95 21.52
C GLU A 326 4.87 60.19 22.15
N PRO A 327 5.60 61.00 22.93
CA PRO A 327 5.07 62.23 23.48
C PRO A 327 5.14 63.36 22.44
N VAL A 328 4.04 64.13 22.34
CA VAL A 328 4.03 65.51 21.85
C VAL A 328 4.14 66.42 23.07
#